data_AF-A0A561TMQ2-F1
#
_entry.id   AF-A0A561TMQ2-F1
#
_cell.length_a   1.000
_cell.length_b   1.000
_cell.length_c   1.000
_cell.angle_alpha   90.00
_cell.angle_beta   90.00
_cell.angle_gamma   90.00
#
_symmetry.space_group_name_H-M   'P 1'
#
loop_
_entity.id
_entity.type
_entity.pdbx_description
1 polymer ?
#
loop_
_entity_poly.entity_id
_entity_poly.type
_entity_poly.pdbx_seq_one_letter_code
_entity_poly.pdbx_strand_id
1 'polypeptide(L)'
;MSQTLAPAVATAGPALPRSRRLLRAAAVVACLPYLTLKTLWVAGSRVGMPEGSPLLDHGTALVVANVVTVAMDGAVIVLALLLTRPWGRAVPAWLLVAPMWIAAGLLAPVMAGYPLQLLVRAFGGSAAGTSGGGGEPFLHDWVFAVVYGGFILQGLALGALFCLYARDRWGHLWRGRLADLPAGPAERAQRAAAVAAAVLVLFPLTLRALWAGGGTTGLSAGVVAERGSDFHVLESLYVVYLLAAVTGGLLLAFRRVPALPVRVPLVLAGIGSGAVACWGGWMAAAAVVTQGDAAHRPTGLMLLAYAGQMTVGLLVALVAARFLAARSAGAVRHPAP
;
A
#
# COMPACT_ATOMS: atom_id res chain seq x y z
N MET A 1 32.58 -49.30 30.17
CA MET A 1 32.82 -48.07 29.38
C MET A 1 31.47 -47.42 29.12
N SER A 2 31.06 -46.46 29.94
CA SER A 2 29.81 -45.71 29.76
C SER A 2 30.17 -44.29 29.36
N GLN A 3 29.99 -43.96 28.08
CA GLN A 3 30.15 -42.59 27.59
C GLN A 3 28.92 -41.78 27.99
N THR A 4 29.11 -40.83 28.89
CA THR A 4 28.11 -39.82 29.24
C THR A 4 28.04 -38.81 28.08
N LEU A 5 26.93 -38.82 27.33
CA LEU A 5 26.60 -37.79 26.35
C LEU A 5 26.34 -36.48 27.10
N ALA A 6 27.24 -35.51 26.93
CA ALA A 6 27.01 -34.16 27.42
C ALA A 6 25.82 -33.52 26.66
N PRO A 7 24.89 -32.85 27.35
CA PRO A 7 23.78 -32.18 26.70
C PRO A 7 24.31 -31.06 25.81
N ALA A 8 23.93 -31.09 24.53
CA ALA A 8 24.20 -30.00 23.60
C ALA A 8 23.53 -28.73 24.13
N VAL A 9 24.33 -27.78 24.61
CA VAL A 9 23.86 -26.43 24.92
C VAL A 9 23.38 -25.82 23.62
N ALA A 10 22.06 -25.76 23.43
CA ALA A 10 21.45 -24.97 22.39
C ALA A 10 21.83 -23.51 22.66
N THR A 11 22.84 -23.01 21.95
CA THR A 11 23.22 -21.61 22.00
C THR A 11 22.02 -20.81 21.52
N ALA A 12 21.32 -20.18 22.47
CA ALA A 12 20.27 -19.24 22.18
C ALA A 12 20.85 -18.18 21.24
N GLY A 13 20.40 -18.17 19.98
CA GLY A 13 20.84 -17.18 19.01
C GLY A 13 20.62 -15.76 19.56
N PRO A 14 21.37 -14.76 19.05
CA PRO A 14 21.35 -13.41 19.59
C PRO A 14 19.91 -12.88 19.71
N ALA A 15 19.54 -12.45 20.91
CA ALA A 15 18.20 -11.97 21.20
C ALA A 15 17.84 -10.77 20.30
N LEU A 16 16.62 -10.77 19.75
CA LEU A 16 16.15 -9.71 18.87
C LEU A 16 16.29 -8.33 19.54
N PRO A 17 16.89 -7.30 18.91
CA PRO A 17 17.03 -5.98 19.54
C PRO A 17 15.71 -5.44 20.08
N ARG A 18 15.74 -4.73 21.22
CA ARG A 18 14.52 -4.17 21.88
C ARG A 18 13.63 -3.40 20.90
N SER A 19 14.23 -2.56 20.04
CA SER A 19 13.50 -1.79 19.03
C SER A 19 12.68 -2.66 18.08
N ARG A 20 13.24 -3.75 17.55
CA ARG A 20 12.51 -4.67 16.65
C ARG A 20 11.41 -5.45 17.38
N ARG A 21 11.60 -5.75 18.67
CA ARG A 21 10.55 -6.37 19.49
C ARG A 21 9.37 -5.41 19.69
N LEU A 22 9.65 -4.14 19.98
CA LEU A 22 8.64 -3.10 20.14
C LEU A 22 7.90 -2.81 18.84
N LEU A 23 8.61 -2.66 17.71
CA LEU A 23 7.97 -2.45 16.41
C LEU A 23 7.08 -3.64 16.02
N ARG A 24 7.51 -4.87 16.30
CA ARG A 24 6.67 -6.05 16.06
C ARG A 24 5.43 -6.05 16.94
N ALA A 25 5.58 -5.76 18.23
CA ALA A 25 4.45 -5.68 19.15
C ALA A 25 3.47 -4.59 18.71
N ALA A 26 3.98 -3.41 18.35
CA ALA A 26 3.17 -2.31 17.83
C ALA A 26 2.42 -2.72 16.55
N ALA A 27 3.08 -3.35 15.57
CA ALA A 27 2.44 -3.83 14.36
C ALA A 27 1.30 -4.82 14.66
N VAL A 28 1.54 -5.81 15.53
CA VAL A 28 0.53 -6.82 15.87
C VAL A 28 -0.63 -6.23 16.67
N VAL A 29 -0.34 -5.41 17.68
CA VAL A 29 -1.38 -4.78 18.53
C VAL A 29 -2.24 -3.82 17.70
N ALA A 30 -1.64 -3.11 16.75
CA ALA A 30 -2.35 -2.20 15.87
C ALA A 30 -3.36 -2.90 14.93
N CYS A 31 -3.15 -4.19 14.59
CA CYS A 31 -4.12 -4.99 13.82
C CYS A 31 -5.36 -5.37 14.66
N LEU A 32 -5.23 -5.49 15.99
CA LEU A 32 -6.25 -6.11 16.83
C LEU A 32 -7.61 -5.41 16.77
N PRO A 33 -7.72 -4.07 16.82
CA PRO A 33 -9.03 -3.42 16.77
C PRO A 33 -9.77 -3.71 15.46
N TYR A 34 -9.09 -3.62 14.33
CA TYR A 34 -9.69 -3.85 13.02
C TYR A 34 -10.07 -5.32 12.82
N LEU A 35 -9.17 -6.25 13.15
CA LEU A 35 -9.45 -7.69 13.13
C LEU A 35 -10.64 -8.05 14.01
N THR A 36 -10.71 -7.47 15.22
CA THR A 36 -11.81 -7.72 16.15
C THR A 36 -13.13 -7.24 15.56
N LEU A 37 -13.19 -5.99 15.09
CA LEU A 37 -14.41 -5.44 14.48
C LEU A 37 -14.87 -6.26 13.27
N LYS A 38 -13.95 -6.58 12.35
CA LYS A 38 -14.29 -7.36 11.16
C LYS A 38 -14.76 -8.78 11.49
N THR A 39 -14.13 -9.42 12.49
CA THR A 39 -14.56 -10.76 12.96
C THR A 39 -15.92 -10.70 13.63
N LEU A 40 -16.17 -9.68 14.46
CA LEU A 40 -17.47 -9.44 15.08
C LEU A 40 -18.56 -9.21 14.03
N TRP A 41 -18.30 -8.42 12.99
CA TRP A 41 -19.26 -8.19 11.89
C TRP A 41 -19.54 -9.47 11.08
N VAL A 42 -18.53 -10.31 10.84
CA VAL A 42 -18.73 -11.64 10.22
C VAL A 42 -19.58 -12.55 11.11
N ALA A 43 -19.45 -12.43 12.43
CA ALA A 43 -20.27 -13.13 13.42
C ALA A 43 -21.67 -12.49 13.65
N GLY A 44 -22.04 -11.46 12.88
CA GLY A 44 -23.35 -10.79 12.96
C GLY A 44 -23.47 -9.69 14.02
N SER A 45 -22.37 -9.29 14.65
CA SER A 45 -22.35 -8.15 15.57
C SER A 45 -22.55 -6.83 14.81
N ARG A 46 -23.25 -5.89 15.45
CA ARG A 46 -23.52 -4.54 14.91
C ARG A 46 -22.66 -3.46 15.59
N VAL A 47 -21.65 -3.84 16.36
CA VAL A 47 -20.79 -2.89 17.09
C VAL A 47 -20.20 -1.87 16.12
N GLY A 48 -20.43 -0.59 16.40
CA GLY A 48 -19.93 0.51 15.58
C GLY A 48 -20.83 0.90 14.41
N MET A 49 -21.95 0.20 14.16
CA MET A 49 -22.93 0.56 13.14
C MET A 49 -24.11 1.33 13.76
N PRO A 50 -24.41 2.56 13.29
CA PRO A 50 -25.60 3.30 13.69
C PRO A 50 -26.90 2.62 13.27
N GLU A 51 -28.00 2.99 13.92
CA GLU A 51 -29.34 2.62 13.44
C GLU A 51 -29.56 3.14 12.02
N GLY A 52 -30.17 2.32 11.16
CA GLY A 52 -30.39 2.65 9.74
C GLY A 52 -29.17 2.49 8.84
N SER A 53 -28.01 2.10 9.38
CA SER A 53 -26.81 1.87 8.57
C SER A 53 -27.05 0.87 7.43
N PRO A 54 -26.65 1.18 6.19
CA PRO A 54 -26.79 0.27 5.04
C PRO A 54 -25.95 -1.00 5.19
N LEU A 55 -25.03 -1.07 6.17
CA LEU A 55 -24.28 -2.28 6.50
C LEU A 55 -25.13 -3.33 7.24
N LEU A 56 -26.29 -2.95 7.77
CA LEU A 56 -27.17 -3.84 8.53
C LEU A 56 -27.90 -4.87 7.67
N ASP A 57 -27.92 -4.72 6.34
CA ASP A 57 -28.57 -5.66 5.44
C ASP A 57 -27.76 -6.97 5.23
N HIS A 58 -26.54 -7.08 5.80
CA HIS A 58 -25.71 -8.30 5.89
C HIS A 58 -25.60 -9.12 4.58
N GLY A 59 -25.45 -8.46 3.43
CA GLY A 59 -25.29 -9.16 2.15
C GLY A 59 -24.02 -10.04 2.10
N THR A 60 -24.08 -11.16 1.36
CA THR A 60 -22.93 -12.07 1.16
C THR A 60 -21.67 -11.35 0.70
N ALA A 61 -21.81 -10.34 -0.16
CA ALA A 61 -20.71 -9.51 -0.62
C ALA A 61 -19.98 -8.79 0.53
N LEU A 62 -20.71 -8.28 1.52
CA LEU A 62 -20.14 -7.60 2.68
C LEU A 62 -19.41 -8.59 3.60
N VAL A 63 -19.95 -9.79 3.80
CA VAL A 63 -19.28 -10.86 4.54
C VAL A 63 -17.97 -11.26 3.86
N VAL A 64 -18.00 -11.49 2.54
CA VAL A 64 -16.81 -11.82 1.76
C VAL A 64 -15.77 -10.71 1.86
N ALA A 65 -16.18 -9.45 1.70
CA ALA A 65 -15.28 -8.31 1.85
C ALA A 65 -14.65 -8.25 3.25
N ASN A 66 -15.43 -8.50 4.31
CA ASN A 66 -14.91 -8.55 5.66
C ASN A 66 -13.88 -9.68 5.84
N VAL A 67 -14.18 -10.90 5.38
CA VAL A 67 -13.27 -12.06 5.45
C VAL A 67 -11.96 -11.78 4.71
N VAL A 68 -12.04 -11.21 3.50
CA VAL A 68 -10.85 -10.83 2.72
C VAL A 68 -10.01 -9.82 3.50
N THR A 69 -10.62 -8.80 4.10
CA THR A 69 -9.89 -7.81 4.90
C THR A 69 -9.28 -8.38 6.18
N VAL A 70 -9.92 -9.37 6.82
CA VAL A 70 -9.34 -10.12 7.95
C VAL A 70 -8.09 -10.88 7.48
N ALA A 71 -8.16 -11.55 6.34
CA ALA A 71 -7.02 -12.28 5.79
C ALA A 71 -5.85 -11.34 5.44
N MET A 72 -6.14 -10.16 4.90
CA MET A 72 -5.13 -9.14 4.60
C MET A 72 -4.41 -8.65 5.86
N ASP A 73 -5.14 -8.36 6.93
CA ASP A 73 -4.54 -7.88 8.18
C ASP A 73 -3.82 -9.02 8.94
N GLY A 74 -4.33 -10.24 8.85
CA GLY A 74 -3.62 -11.45 9.28
C GLY A 74 -2.29 -11.64 8.54
N ALA A 75 -2.24 -11.35 7.24
CA ALA A 75 -0.99 -11.39 6.47
C ALA A 75 0.03 -10.34 6.97
N VAL A 76 -0.43 -9.18 7.46
CA VAL A 76 0.45 -8.18 8.09
C VAL A 76 1.10 -8.72 9.37
N ILE A 77 0.34 -9.43 10.20
CA ILE A 77 0.89 -10.12 11.39
C ILE A 77 1.97 -11.13 10.96
N VAL A 78 1.70 -11.94 9.93
CA VAL A 78 2.66 -12.91 9.39
C VAL A 78 3.91 -12.21 8.87
N LEU A 79 3.77 -11.08 8.17
CA LEU A 79 4.90 -10.26 7.71
C LEU A 79 5.72 -9.72 8.89
N ALA A 80 5.09 -9.21 9.94
CA ALA A 80 5.81 -8.74 11.13
C ALA A 80 6.62 -9.87 11.80
N LEU A 81 6.09 -11.11 11.79
CA LEU A 81 6.83 -12.28 12.26
C LEU A 81 7.99 -12.64 11.33
N LEU A 82 7.76 -12.69 10.02
CA LEU A 82 8.78 -12.95 9.00
C LEU A 82 9.95 -11.97 9.08
N LEU A 83 9.66 -10.67 9.26
CA LEU A 83 10.68 -9.63 9.32
C LEU A 83 11.51 -9.64 10.62
N THR A 84 11.08 -10.40 11.63
CA THR A 84 11.75 -10.44 12.94
C THR A 84 12.23 -11.80 13.37
N ARG A 85 11.72 -12.89 12.80
CA ARG A 85 12.11 -14.25 13.19
C ARG A 85 13.23 -14.78 12.28
N PRO A 86 14.13 -15.63 12.81
CA PRO A 86 15.25 -16.17 12.03
C PRO A 86 14.81 -16.90 10.74
N TRP A 87 13.70 -17.65 10.80
CA TRP A 87 13.16 -18.39 9.65
C TRP A 87 12.70 -17.49 8.51
N GLY A 88 12.37 -16.22 8.77
CA GLY A 88 12.02 -15.29 7.71
C GLY A 88 13.20 -14.94 6.79
N ARG A 89 14.45 -15.21 7.18
CA ARG A 89 15.60 -15.07 6.26
C ARG A 89 15.66 -16.18 5.21
N ALA A 90 15.07 -17.35 5.48
CA ALA A 90 14.99 -18.45 4.53
C ALA A 90 13.93 -18.22 3.44
N VAL A 91 12.96 -17.32 3.69
CA VAL A 91 11.88 -17.05 2.76
C VAL A 91 12.40 -16.33 1.50
N PRO A 92 12.00 -16.76 0.28
CA PRO A 92 12.31 -16.06 -0.96
C PRO A 92 11.95 -14.58 -0.92
N ALA A 93 12.80 -13.72 -1.49
CA ALA A 93 12.63 -12.27 -1.42
C ALA A 93 11.27 -11.80 -1.96
N TRP A 94 10.78 -12.41 -3.03
CA TRP A 94 9.52 -12.02 -3.67
C TRP A 94 8.29 -12.26 -2.76
N LEU A 95 8.32 -13.30 -1.92
CA LEU A 95 7.26 -13.58 -0.92
C LEU A 95 7.25 -12.57 0.25
N LEU A 96 8.28 -11.74 0.38
CA LEU A 96 8.33 -10.64 1.35
C LEU A 96 8.04 -9.31 0.69
N VAL A 97 8.71 -9.03 -0.43
CA VAL A 97 8.66 -7.73 -1.10
C VAL A 97 7.29 -7.48 -1.74
N ALA A 98 6.67 -8.48 -2.39
CA ALA A 98 5.37 -8.27 -3.03
C ALA A 98 4.25 -8.00 -2.00
N PRO A 99 4.08 -8.79 -0.91
CA PRO A 99 3.10 -8.46 0.11
C PRO A 99 3.39 -7.13 0.84
N MET A 100 4.66 -6.80 1.06
CA MET A 100 5.03 -5.50 1.64
C MET A 100 4.71 -4.33 0.71
N TRP A 101 4.90 -4.50 -0.60
CA TRP A 101 4.52 -3.51 -1.61
C TRP A 101 3.00 -3.32 -1.67
N ILE A 102 2.22 -4.41 -1.59
CA ILE A 102 0.76 -4.35 -1.50
C ILE A 102 0.33 -3.64 -0.21
N ALA A 103 0.87 -4.03 0.94
CA ALA A 103 0.53 -3.44 2.23
C ALA A 103 0.88 -1.94 2.27
N ALA A 104 2.09 -1.58 1.83
CA ALA A 104 2.50 -0.18 1.74
C ALA A 104 1.62 0.62 0.77
N GLY A 105 1.24 0.04 -0.37
CA GLY A 105 0.37 0.65 -1.35
C GLY A 105 -1.04 0.92 -0.81
N LEU A 106 -1.67 -0.08 -0.21
CA LEU A 106 -3.02 0.06 0.35
C LEU A 106 -3.05 1.01 1.56
N LEU A 107 -2.03 0.97 2.43
CA LEU A 107 -1.94 1.84 3.60
C LEU A 107 -1.56 3.28 3.26
N ALA A 108 -0.82 3.53 2.17
CA ALA A 108 -0.29 4.87 1.88
C ALA A 108 -1.38 5.96 1.82
N PRO A 109 -2.48 5.82 1.06
CA PRO A 109 -3.55 6.82 1.06
C PRO A 109 -4.23 6.98 2.41
N VAL A 110 -4.33 5.95 3.24
CA VAL A 110 -4.87 6.08 4.60
C VAL A 110 -3.90 6.88 5.47
N MET A 111 -2.61 6.53 5.42
CA MET A 111 -1.56 7.15 6.23
C MET A 111 -1.36 8.64 5.93
N ALA A 112 -1.52 9.04 4.68
CA ALA A 112 -1.43 10.44 4.27
C ALA A 112 -2.78 11.16 4.31
N GLY A 113 -3.85 10.48 3.87
CA GLY A 113 -5.18 11.04 3.70
C GLY A 113 -5.85 11.33 5.02
N TYR A 114 -5.88 10.36 5.95
CA TYR A 114 -6.63 10.56 7.19
C TYR A 114 -6.11 11.73 8.05
N PRO A 115 -4.79 11.88 8.29
CA PRO A 115 -4.29 13.06 9.01
C PRO A 115 -4.58 14.37 8.29
N LEU A 116 -4.48 14.39 6.95
CA LEU A 116 -4.76 15.58 6.16
C LEU A 116 -6.25 15.95 6.16
N GLN A 117 -7.14 14.95 6.12
CA GLN A 117 -8.58 15.12 6.26
C GLN A 117 -8.93 15.71 7.63
N LEU A 118 -8.37 15.17 8.72
CA LEU A 118 -8.54 15.74 10.06
C LEU A 118 -8.07 17.19 10.14
N LEU A 119 -6.92 17.50 9.53
CA LEU A 119 -6.38 18.86 9.48
C LEU A 119 -7.33 19.81 8.73
N VAL A 120 -7.81 19.40 7.55
CA VAL A 120 -8.72 20.20 6.73
C VAL A 120 -10.06 20.43 7.46
N ARG A 121 -10.59 19.39 8.13
CA ARG A 121 -11.78 19.52 8.99
C ARG A 121 -11.56 20.49 10.16
N ALA A 122 -10.39 20.47 10.78
CA ALA A 122 -10.04 21.42 11.85
C ALA A 122 -10.02 22.88 11.37
N PHE A 123 -9.83 23.12 10.07
CA PHE A 123 -9.93 24.44 9.44
C PHE A 123 -11.30 24.72 8.79
N GLY A 124 -12.35 23.97 9.16
CA GLY A 124 -13.71 24.20 8.68
C GLY A 124 -14.07 23.48 7.38
N GLY A 125 -13.23 22.55 6.92
CA GLY A 125 -13.57 21.66 5.81
C GLY A 125 -14.75 20.75 6.13
N SER A 126 -15.54 20.40 5.12
CA SER A 126 -16.68 19.50 5.27
C SER A 126 -16.25 18.05 5.17
N ALA A 127 -16.77 17.20 6.06
CA ALA A 127 -16.66 15.77 5.91
C ALA A 127 -17.58 15.31 4.77
N ALA A 128 -17.01 14.63 3.79
CA ALA A 128 -17.80 13.68 2.99
C ALA A 128 -17.82 12.39 3.79
N GLY A 129 -18.96 11.70 3.90
CA GLY A 129 -19.05 10.40 4.57
C GLY A 129 -17.90 9.51 4.12
N THR A 130 -16.90 9.33 4.99
CA THR A 130 -15.64 8.70 4.60
C THR A 130 -15.91 7.23 4.32
N SER A 131 -15.99 6.87 3.04
CA SER A 131 -16.15 5.53 2.46
C SER A 131 -17.53 4.86 2.53
N GLY A 132 -18.51 5.44 1.83
CA GLY A 132 -19.65 4.70 1.30
C GLY A 132 -20.99 5.37 1.57
N GLY A 133 -21.43 6.22 0.65
CA GLY A 133 -22.79 6.76 0.64
C GLY A 133 -23.00 7.88 1.67
N GLY A 134 -23.42 9.05 1.20
CA GLY A 134 -24.06 10.13 1.94
C GLY A 134 -25.54 9.84 2.11
N GLY A 135 -25.86 8.56 2.27
CA GLY A 135 -26.92 8.15 3.18
C GLY A 135 -26.43 8.25 4.62
N GLU A 136 -27.28 7.83 5.54
CA GLU A 136 -27.01 7.82 6.98
C GLU A 136 -25.61 7.28 7.33
N PRO A 137 -24.96 7.78 8.40
CA PRO A 137 -23.63 7.34 8.79
C PRO A 137 -23.54 5.81 8.87
N PHE A 138 -22.77 5.18 7.99
CA PHE A 138 -22.72 3.73 7.93
C PHE A 138 -21.91 3.10 9.09
N LEU A 139 -21.01 3.88 9.69
CA LEU A 139 -20.28 3.57 10.93
C LEU A 139 -20.17 4.83 11.81
N HIS A 140 -20.05 4.64 13.12
CA HIS A 140 -19.74 5.72 14.05
C HIS A 140 -18.29 6.24 13.87
N ASP A 141 -18.08 7.54 14.11
CA ASP A 141 -16.79 8.22 13.94
C ASP A 141 -15.63 7.58 14.71
N TRP A 142 -15.89 7.05 15.91
CA TRP A 142 -14.86 6.37 16.71
C TRP A 142 -14.27 5.15 15.99
N VAL A 143 -15.06 4.48 15.14
CA VAL A 143 -14.61 3.32 14.37
C VAL A 143 -13.52 3.74 13.41
N PHE A 144 -13.69 4.86 12.69
CA PHE A 144 -12.66 5.40 11.81
C PHE A 144 -11.41 5.81 12.58
N ALA A 145 -11.57 6.49 13.72
CA ALA A 145 -10.44 6.90 14.54
C ALA A 145 -9.60 5.71 15.02
N VAL A 146 -10.26 4.66 15.50
CA VAL A 146 -9.60 3.43 15.98
C VAL A 146 -8.95 2.66 14.81
N VAL A 147 -9.68 2.46 13.71
CA VAL A 147 -9.22 1.65 12.57
C VAL A 147 -8.11 2.36 11.81
N TYR A 148 -8.28 3.63 11.44
CA TYR A 148 -7.25 4.37 10.70
C TYR A 148 -6.05 4.73 11.59
N GLY A 149 -6.26 4.98 12.88
CA GLY A 149 -5.17 5.09 13.85
C GLY A 149 -4.35 3.80 13.95
N GLY A 150 -5.02 2.65 14.00
CA GLY A 150 -4.40 1.33 13.92
C GLY A 150 -3.60 1.14 12.64
N PHE A 151 -4.20 1.40 11.47
CA PHE A 151 -3.54 1.31 10.17
C PHE A 151 -2.29 2.21 10.05
N ILE A 152 -2.33 3.42 10.60
CA ILE A 152 -1.17 4.31 10.64
C ILE A 152 -0.06 3.71 11.50
N LEU A 153 -0.37 3.32 12.73
CA LEU A 153 0.62 2.73 13.64
C LEU A 153 1.21 1.45 13.06
N GLN A 154 0.37 0.59 12.49
CA GLN A 154 0.74 -0.62 11.78
C GLN A 154 1.66 -0.33 10.59
N GLY A 155 1.29 0.61 9.72
CA GLY A 155 2.08 0.98 8.54
C GLY A 155 3.45 1.53 8.92
N LEU A 156 3.52 2.38 9.94
CA LEU A 156 4.79 2.90 10.48
C LEU A 156 5.66 1.78 11.06
N ALA A 157 5.09 0.92 11.90
CA ALA A 157 5.81 -0.15 12.56
C ALA A 157 6.31 -1.22 11.58
N LEU A 158 5.44 -1.67 10.68
CA LEU A 158 5.76 -2.66 9.65
C LEU A 158 6.75 -2.09 8.62
N GLY A 159 6.56 -0.83 8.19
CA GLY A 159 7.48 -0.14 7.29
C GLY A 159 8.88 0.01 7.90
N ALA A 160 8.97 0.38 9.18
CA ALA A 160 10.24 0.45 9.89
C ALA A 160 10.91 -0.93 10.01
N LEU A 161 10.16 -1.98 10.35
CA LEU A 161 10.67 -3.35 10.36
C LEU A 161 11.20 -3.78 8.99
N PHE A 162 10.46 -3.49 7.92
CA PHE A 162 10.87 -3.83 6.57
C PHE A 162 12.15 -3.08 6.17
N CYS A 163 12.24 -1.79 6.44
CA CYS A 163 13.45 -0.99 6.20
C CYS A 163 14.68 -1.56 6.92
N LEU A 164 14.53 -1.93 8.20
CA LEU A 164 15.61 -2.54 8.99
C LEU A 164 16.00 -3.93 8.44
N TYR A 165 15.00 -4.78 8.18
CA TYR A 165 15.20 -6.12 7.65
C TYR A 165 15.91 -6.09 6.29
N ALA A 166 15.43 -5.24 5.39
CA ALA A 166 15.94 -5.13 4.05
C ALA A 166 17.30 -4.42 4.01
N ARG A 167 17.60 -3.54 4.98
CA ARG A 167 18.96 -3.01 5.17
C ARG A 167 19.93 -4.14 5.53
N ASP A 168 19.55 -5.04 6.43
CA ASP A 168 20.40 -6.17 6.83
C ASP A 168 20.55 -7.22 5.73
N ARG A 169 19.50 -7.43 4.91
CA ARG A 169 19.47 -8.52 3.92
C ARG A 169 19.93 -8.06 2.53
N TRP A 170 19.58 -6.85 2.13
CA TRP A 170 19.74 -6.32 0.77
C TRP A 170 20.37 -4.92 0.74
N GLY A 171 21.05 -4.51 1.81
CA GLY A 171 21.65 -3.17 1.96
C GLY A 171 22.49 -2.71 0.76
N HIS A 172 23.13 -3.62 0.05
CA HIS A 172 23.94 -3.32 -1.14
C HIS A 172 23.11 -2.89 -2.38
N LEU A 173 21.83 -3.28 -2.46
CA LEU A 173 20.98 -3.01 -3.64
C LEU A 173 20.45 -1.57 -3.71
N TRP A 174 20.47 -0.82 -2.63
CA TRP A 174 19.90 0.54 -2.59
C TRP A 174 20.83 1.60 -2.00
N ARG A 175 22.08 1.21 -1.70
CA ARG A 175 23.18 2.13 -1.42
C ARG A 175 23.83 2.57 -2.72
N GLY A 176 24.45 3.76 -2.73
CA GLY A 176 25.13 4.32 -3.90
C GLY A 176 24.26 5.28 -4.71
N ARG A 177 24.79 5.69 -5.86
CA ARG A 177 24.21 6.65 -6.80
C ARG A 177 23.67 5.94 -8.04
N LEU A 178 22.83 6.63 -8.80
CA LEU A 178 22.32 6.10 -10.07
C LEU A 178 23.41 5.89 -11.11
N ALA A 179 24.52 6.66 -11.02
CA ALA A 179 25.67 6.55 -11.90
C ALA A 179 26.45 5.23 -11.77
N ASP A 180 26.39 4.57 -10.61
CA ASP A 180 27.25 3.44 -10.26
C ASP A 180 26.83 2.12 -10.96
N LEU A 181 25.95 2.19 -11.96
CA LEU A 181 25.35 1.01 -12.58
C LEU A 181 25.84 0.82 -14.01
N PRO A 182 26.40 -0.35 -14.35
CA PRO A 182 26.72 -0.66 -15.74
C PRO A 182 25.45 -0.65 -16.61
N ALA A 183 25.60 -0.23 -17.86
CA ALA A 183 24.57 -0.37 -18.88
C ALA A 183 24.35 -1.87 -19.16
N GLY A 184 23.11 -2.27 -19.44
CA GLY A 184 22.77 -3.68 -19.58
C GLY A 184 21.69 -3.94 -20.63
N PRO A 185 21.60 -5.17 -21.16
CA PRO A 185 20.70 -5.51 -22.26
C PRO A 185 19.20 -5.32 -21.94
N ALA A 186 18.82 -5.35 -20.66
CA ALA A 186 17.44 -5.13 -20.20
C ALA A 186 16.99 -3.65 -20.22
N GLU A 187 17.88 -2.71 -20.56
CA GLU A 187 17.64 -1.27 -20.44
C GLU A 187 16.58 -0.76 -21.43
N ARG A 188 16.53 -1.30 -22.66
CA ARG A 188 15.51 -0.89 -23.64
C ARG A 188 14.10 -1.24 -23.18
N ALA A 189 13.88 -2.46 -22.71
CA ALA A 189 12.57 -2.90 -22.20
C ALA A 189 12.16 -2.09 -20.95
N GLN A 190 13.11 -1.79 -20.07
CA GLN A 190 12.85 -0.96 -18.89
C GLN A 190 12.46 0.48 -19.27
N ARG A 191 13.16 1.09 -20.24
CA ARG A 191 12.82 2.41 -20.78
C ARG A 191 11.46 2.40 -21.49
N ALA A 192 11.17 1.37 -22.28
CA ALA A 192 9.88 1.23 -22.95
C ALA A 192 8.73 1.14 -21.93
N ALA A 193 8.87 0.33 -20.87
CA ALA A 193 7.88 0.24 -19.81
C ALA A 193 7.70 1.57 -19.06
N ALA A 194 8.79 2.28 -18.77
CA ALA A 194 8.73 3.60 -18.12
C ALA A 194 8.06 4.66 -19.01
N VAL A 195 8.33 4.65 -20.33
CA VAL A 195 7.65 5.54 -21.30
C VAL A 195 6.18 5.17 -21.42
N ALA A 196 5.85 3.89 -21.52
CA ALA A 196 4.46 3.44 -21.55
C ALA A 196 3.71 3.88 -20.29
N ALA A 197 4.31 3.75 -19.10
CA ALA A 197 3.73 4.26 -17.86
C ALA A 197 3.56 5.79 -17.91
N ALA A 198 4.55 6.53 -18.41
CA ALA A 198 4.49 7.99 -18.54
C ALA A 198 3.45 8.50 -19.54
N VAL A 199 3.12 7.70 -20.57
CA VAL A 199 2.03 8.03 -21.50
C VAL A 199 0.68 7.63 -20.89
N LEU A 200 0.57 6.41 -20.37
CA LEU A 200 -0.67 5.89 -19.81
C LEU A 200 -1.13 6.64 -18.57
N VAL A 201 -0.22 7.23 -17.79
CA VAL A 201 -0.58 8.03 -16.61
C VAL A 201 -1.38 9.27 -16.97
N LEU A 202 -1.23 9.82 -18.19
CA LEU A 202 -1.85 11.08 -18.57
C LEU A 202 -3.37 11.04 -18.35
N PHE A 203 -4.02 9.94 -18.75
CA PHE A 203 -5.45 9.77 -18.60
C PHE A 203 -5.93 9.76 -17.13
N PRO A 204 -5.52 8.81 -16.26
CA PRO A 204 -5.93 8.81 -14.86
C PRO A 204 -5.44 10.05 -14.11
N LEU A 205 -4.26 10.59 -14.44
CA LEU A 205 -3.74 11.81 -13.82
C LEU A 205 -4.65 13.01 -14.11
N THR A 206 -5.06 13.20 -15.37
CA THR A 206 -5.96 14.29 -15.74
C THR A 206 -7.30 14.17 -15.04
N LEU A 207 -7.88 12.96 -14.97
CA LEU A 207 -9.16 12.76 -14.28
C LEU A 207 -9.06 13.02 -12.77
N ARG A 208 -8.03 12.47 -12.11
CA ARG A 208 -7.77 12.73 -10.69
C ARG A 208 -7.55 14.21 -10.41
N ALA A 209 -6.79 14.91 -11.27
CA ALA A 209 -6.57 16.34 -11.13
C ALA A 209 -7.86 17.17 -11.36
N LEU A 210 -8.68 16.77 -12.34
CA LEU A 210 -9.97 17.40 -12.61
C LEU A 210 -10.94 17.22 -11.43
N TRP A 211 -11.02 16.02 -10.85
CA TRP A 211 -11.83 15.74 -9.68
C TRP A 211 -11.30 16.44 -8.42
N ALA A 212 -9.98 16.48 -8.23
CA ALA A 212 -9.35 17.27 -7.17
C ALA A 212 -9.71 18.76 -7.29
N GLY A 213 -9.77 19.31 -8.51
CA GLY A 213 -10.15 20.68 -8.81
C GLY A 213 -11.67 20.97 -8.83
N GLY A 214 -12.52 20.01 -8.49
CA GLY A 214 -13.98 20.20 -8.41
C GLY A 214 -14.79 19.72 -9.62
N GLY A 215 -14.12 19.31 -10.70
CA GLY A 215 -14.79 18.76 -11.88
C GLY A 215 -15.58 17.49 -11.56
N THR A 216 -16.70 17.28 -12.27
CA THR A 216 -17.62 16.16 -12.07
C THR A 216 -17.57 15.13 -13.19
N THR A 217 -16.74 15.35 -14.21
CA THR A 217 -16.75 14.57 -15.44
C THR A 217 -16.62 13.08 -15.16
N GLY A 218 -17.66 12.33 -15.54
CA GLY A 218 -17.74 10.89 -15.38
C GLY A 218 -17.79 10.38 -13.94
N LEU A 219 -18.04 11.22 -12.93
CA LEU A 219 -18.40 10.73 -11.59
C LEU A 219 -19.86 10.24 -11.58
N SER A 220 -20.17 9.27 -10.74
CA SER A 220 -21.54 8.81 -10.53
C SER A 220 -22.35 9.84 -9.74
N ALA A 221 -23.68 9.81 -9.86
CA ALA A 221 -24.55 10.80 -9.22
C ALA A 221 -24.39 10.81 -7.69
N GLY A 222 -24.25 9.62 -7.06
CA GLY A 222 -24.00 9.49 -5.63
C GLY A 222 -22.65 10.10 -5.24
N VAL A 223 -21.59 9.80 -5.98
CA VAL A 223 -20.28 10.40 -5.72
C VAL A 223 -20.35 11.92 -5.85
N VAL A 224 -21.05 12.47 -6.84
CA VAL A 224 -21.20 13.92 -7.03
C VAL A 224 -21.91 14.58 -5.85
N ALA A 225 -22.98 13.96 -5.35
CA ALA A 225 -23.79 14.46 -4.24
C ALA A 225 -23.03 14.47 -2.91
N GLU A 226 -22.04 13.59 -2.76
CA GLU A 226 -21.35 13.34 -1.49
C GLU A 226 -20.00 14.05 -1.37
N ARG A 227 -19.62 14.85 -2.37
CA ARG A 227 -18.29 15.45 -2.38
C ARG A 227 -18.18 16.50 -1.28
N GLY A 228 -17.13 16.35 -0.50
CA GLY A 228 -16.71 17.26 0.54
C GLY A 228 -15.19 17.42 0.50
N SER A 229 -14.63 18.09 1.48
CA SER A 229 -13.18 18.35 1.53
C SER A 229 -12.36 17.05 1.53
N ASP A 230 -12.87 15.97 2.13
CA ASP A 230 -12.18 14.68 2.17
C ASP A 230 -12.00 14.03 0.79
N PHE A 231 -12.98 14.22 -0.10
CA PHE A 231 -12.91 13.76 -1.48
C PHE A 231 -11.77 14.48 -2.21
N HIS A 232 -11.73 15.81 -2.13
CA HIS A 232 -10.68 16.61 -2.79
C HIS A 232 -9.27 16.29 -2.27
N VAL A 233 -9.13 16.04 -0.96
CA VAL A 233 -7.88 15.60 -0.35
C VAL A 233 -7.43 14.26 -0.96
N LEU A 234 -8.35 13.28 -1.04
CA LEU A 234 -8.02 11.96 -1.55
C LEU A 234 -7.66 11.99 -3.04
N GLU A 235 -8.41 12.74 -3.86
CA GLU A 235 -8.10 12.91 -5.28
C GLU A 235 -6.75 13.60 -5.49
N SER A 236 -6.43 14.61 -4.68
CA SER A 236 -5.11 15.27 -4.70
C SER A 236 -3.97 14.32 -4.34
N LEU A 237 -4.19 13.42 -3.37
CA LEU A 237 -3.20 12.41 -3.02
C LEU A 237 -2.97 11.41 -4.16
N TYR A 238 -4.03 10.98 -4.86
CA TYR A 238 -3.86 10.12 -6.03
C TYR A 238 -3.06 10.78 -7.16
N VAL A 239 -3.24 12.09 -7.38
CA VAL A 239 -2.38 12.86 -8.29
C VAL A 239 -0.91 12.75 -7.85
N VAL A 240 -0.63 12.98 -6.56
CA VAL A 240 0.73 12.88 -6.01
C VAL A 240 1.31 11.46 -6.18
N TYR A 241 0.54 10.41 -5.91
CA TYR A 241 1.02 9.03 -6.06
C TYR A 241 1.29 8.64 -7.52
N LEU A 242 0.45 9.07 -8.46
CA LEU A 242 0.66 8.86 -9.90
C LEU A 242 1.96 9.55 -10.37
N LEU A 243 2.15 10.81 -9.97
CA LEU A 243 3.36 11.57 -10.28
C LEU A 243 4.60 10.94 -9.64
N ALA A 244 4.52 10.51 -8.38
CA ALA A 244 5.61 9.84 -7.68
C ALA A 244 5.99 8.51 -8.36
N ALA A 245 5.01 7.70 -8.74
CA ALA A 245 5.23 6.42 -9.43
C ALA A 245 6.00 6.63 -10.74
N VAL A 246 5.49 7.50 -11.62
CA VAL A 246 6.10 7.74 -12.94
C VAL A 246 7.45 8.42 -12.82
N THR A 247 7.60 9.39 -11.92
CA THR A 247 8.89 10.05 -11.66
C THR A 247 9.93 9.04 -11.18
N GLY A 248 9.57 8.18 -10.22
CA GLY A 248 10.44 7.09 -9.76
C GLY A 248 10.83 6.14 -10.89
N GLY A 249 9.87 5.70 -11.70
CA GLY A 249 10.09 4.82 -12.85
C GLY A 249 11.02 5.43 -13.90
N LEU A 250 10.79 6.69 -14.29
CA LEU A 250 11.63 7.42 -15.24
C LEU A 250 13.06 7.62 -14.73
N LEU A 251 13.22 7.99 -13.46
CA LEU A 251 14.54 8.14 -12.83
C LEU A 251 15.32 6.82 -12.81
N LEU A 252 14.66 5.70 -12.51
CA LEU A 252 15.29 4.37 -12.53
C LEU A 252 15.64 3.90 -13.95
N ALA A 253 14.80 4.22 -14.94
CA ALA A 253 14.95 3.76 -16.32
C ALA A 253 15.97 4.58 -17.13
N PHE A 254 16.02 5.89 -16.94
CA PHE A 254 16.88 6.79 -17.72
C PHE A 254 18.11 7.29 -16.97
N ARG A 255 18.11 7.24 -15.63
CA ARG A 255 19.26 7.61 -14.78
C ARG A 255 19.84 9.00 -15.05
N ARG A 256 19.01 9.94 -15.53
CA ARG A 256 19.43 11.30 -15.95
C ARG A 256 19.91 12.21 -14.83
N VAL A 257 19.72 11.79 -13.57
CA VAL A 257 20.19 12.54 -12.39
C VAL A 257 21.25 11.68 -11.67
N PRO A 258 22.49 11.60 -12.21
CA PRO A 258 23.50 10.64 -11.77
C PRO A 258 23.90 10.79 -10.30
N ALA A 259 23.84 12.00 -9.75
CA ALA A 259 24.16 12.30 -8.36
C ALA A 259 23.08 11.86 -7.36
N LEU A 260 21.85 11.57 -7.83
CA LEU A 260 20.73 11.23 -6.97
C LEU A 260 20.97 9.87 -6.28
N PRO A 261 20.75 9.77 -4.95
CA PRO A 261 20.87 8.50 -4.26
C PRO A 261 19.74 7.56 -4.68
N VAL A 262 20.07 6.30 -4.98
CA VAL A 262 19.15 5.29 -5.54
C VAL A 262 17.89 5.08 -4.68
N ARG A 263 17.99 5.29 -3.36
CA ARG A 263 16.86 5.21 -2.43
C ARG A 263 15.69 6.12 -2.79
N VAL A 264 15.94 7.31 -3.34
CA VAL A 264 14.89 8.29 -3.65
C VAL A 264 13.96 7.76 -4.74
N PRO A 265 14.44 7.42 -5.94
CA PRO A 265 13.57 6.88 -6.97
C PRO A 265 13.01 5.50 -6.64
N LEU A 266 13.69 4.69 -5.81
CA LEU A 266 13.13 3.43 -5.30
C LEU A 266 11.94 3.65 -4.35
N VAL A 267 12.00 4.64 -3.45
CA VAL A 267 10.89 4.95 -2.56
C VAL A 267 9.72 5.54 -3.34
N LEU A 268 9.98 6.47 -4.27
CA LEU A 268 8.97 7.04 -5.15
C LEU A 268 8.28 5.97 -6.00
N ALA A 269 9.08 5.13 -6.69
CA ALA A 269 8.56 4.03 -7.48
C ALA A 269 7.84 3.02 -6.58
N GLY A 270 8.40 2.64 -5.43
CA GLY A 270 7.81 1.65 -4.52
C GLY A 270 6.45 2.07 -3.97
N ILE A 271 6.40 3.18 -3.23
CA ILE A 271 5.16 3.65 -2.58
C ILE A 271 4.17 4.16 -3.63
N GLY A 272 4.61 4.98 -4.57
CA GLY A 272 3.74 5.55 -5.61
C GLY A 272 3.09 4.47 -6.45
N SER A 273 3.87 3.50 -6.95
CA SER A 273 3.32 2.41 -7.76
C SER A 273 2.41 1.48 -6.95
N GLY A 274 2.75 1.18 -5.69
CA GLY A 274 1.92 0.37 -4.81
C GLY A 274 0.58 1.02 -4.56
N ALA A 275 0.57 2.32 -4.25
CA ALA A 275 -0.66 3.06 -3.98
C ALA A 275 -1.62 3.01 -5.17
N VAL A 276 -1.14 3.37 -6.37
CA VAL A 276 -1.99 3.44 -7.56
C VAL A 276 -2.36 2.05 -8.10
N ALA A 277 -1.45 1.07 -8.01
CA ALA A 277 -1.73 -0.30 -8.42
C ALA A 277 -2.79 -0.96 -7.55
N CYS A 278 -2.56 -0.96 -6.24
CA CYS A 278 -3.37 -1.72 -5.30
C CYS A 278 -4.75 -1.07 -5.10
N TRP A 279 -4.85 0.26 -5.04
CA TRP A 279 -6.15 0.92 -4.99
C TRP A 279 -6.91 0.87 -6.31
N GLY A 280 -6.22 0.93 -7.46
CA GLY A 280 -6.85 0.68 -8.75
C GLY A 280 -7.46 -0.72 -8.85
N GLY A 281 -6.69 -1.74 -8.47
CA GLY A 281 -7.17 -3.12 -8.41
C GLY A 281 -8.28 -3.33 -7.38
N TRP A 282 -8.15 -2.74 -6.18
CA TRP A 282 -9.17 -2.84 -5.13
C TRP A 282 -10.50 -2.23 -5.57
N MET A 283 -10.48 -1.03 -6.15
CA MET A 283 -11.70 -0.37 -6.62
C MET A 283 -12.33 -1.10 -7.81
N ALA A 284 -11.52 -1.65 -8.73
CA ALA A 284 -12.02 -2.48 -9.82
C ALA A 284 -12.66 -3.79 -9.30
N ALA A 285 -12.03 -4.45 -8.32
CA ALA A 285 -12.58 -5.65 -7.70
C ALA A 285 -13.88 -5.35 -6.94
N ALA A 286 -13.91 -4.24 -6.18
CA ALA A 286 -15.11 -3.79 -5.49
C ALA A 286 -16.27 -3.59 -6.47
N ALA A 287 -16.03 -2.93 -7.61
CA ALA A 287 -17.07 -2.69 -8.62
C ALA A 287 -17.72 -3.96 -9.20
N VAL A 288 -17.02 -5.10 -9.18
CA VAL A 288 -17.56 -6.40 -9.63
C VAL A 288 -18.39 -7.07 -8.52
N VAL A 289 -17.98 -6.90 -7.26
CA VAL A 289 -18.56 -7.59 -6.10
C VAL A 289 -19.75 -6.83 -5.51
N THR A 290 -19.73 -5.49 -5.54
CA THR A 290 -20.79 -4.66 -4.97
C THR A 290 -21.84 -4.28 -6.01
N GLN A 291 -22.99 -4.96 -5.96
CA GLN A 291 -24.18 -4.58 -6.76
C GLN A 291 -25.07 -3.59 -6.01
N GLY A 292 -24.47 -2.52 -5.48
CA GLY A 292 -25.18 -1.49 -4.71
C GLY A 292 -26.14 -0.64 -5.56
N ASP A 293 -26.69 0.38 -4.90
CA ASP A 293 -27.56 1.40 -5.48
C ASP A 293 -26.98 1.92 -6.81
N ALA A 294 -27.84 2.07 -7.81
CA ALA A 294 -27.48 2.52 -9.15
C ALA A 294 -26.78 3.89 -9.12
N ALA A 295 -27.12 4.75 -8.13
CA ALA A 295 -26.50 6.06 -7.95
C ALA A 295 -25.00 6.00 -7.61
N HIS A 296 -24.54 4.93 -6.95
CA HIS A 296 -23.14 4.77 -6.50
C HIS A 296 -22.31 3.87 -7.39
N ARG A 297 -22.91 3.24 -8.41
CA ARG A 297 -22.18 2.37 -9.33
C ARG A 297 -21.07 3.16 -10.03
N PRO A 298 -19.82 2.67 -10.01
CA PRO A 298 -18.73 3.30 -10.74
C PRO A 298 -19.09 3.42 -12.22
N THR A 299 -18.94 4.62 -12.77
CA THR A 299 -19.16 4.83 -14.21
C THR A 299 -18.06 4.13 -15.02
N GLY A 300 -18.28 3.95 -16.33
CA GLY A 300 -17.23 3.43 -17.22
C GLY A 300 -15.95 4.27 -17.19
N LEU A 301 -16.06 5.59 -17.02
CA LEU A 301 -14.92 6.49 -16.95
C LEU A 301 -14.14 6.32 -15.63
N MET A 302 -14.84 6.10 -14.51
CA MET A 302 -14.20 5.75 -13.24
C MET A 302 -13.46 4.41 -13.34
N LEU A 303 -14.09 3.39 -13.94
CA LEU A 303 -13.47 2.07 -14.14
C LEU A 303 -12.22 2.16 -15.02
N LEU A 304 -12.25 2.95 -16.11
CA LEU A 304 -11.09 3.20 -16.94
C LEU A 304 -9.97 3.93 -16.18
N ALA A 305 -10.31 4.89 -15.31
CA ALA A 305 -9.34 5.54 -14.45
C ALA A 305 -8.69 4.54 -13.47
N TYR A 306 -9.50 3.65 -12.88
CA TYR A 306 -9.02 2.60 -11.97
C TYR A 306 -8.11 1.58 -12.65
N ALA A 307 -8.48 1.14 -13.86
CA ALA A 307 -7.65 0.26 -14.68
C ALA A 307 -6.35 0.96 -15.11
N GLY A 308 -6.43 2.22 -15.56
CA GLY A 308 -5.27 3.00 -15.99
C GLY A 308 -4.26 3.21 -14.86
N GLN A 309 -4.72 3.63 -13.67
CA GLN A 309 -3.84 3.77 -12.51
C GLN A 309 -3.23 2.41 -12.09
N MET A 310 -4.00 1.33 -12.20
CA MET A 310 -3.53 -0.02 -11.90
C MET A 310 -2.38 -0.43 -12.83
N THR A 311 -2.58 -0.27 -14.15
CA THR A 311 -1.60 -0.59 -15.17
C THR A 311 -0.32 0.24 -15.01
N VAL A 312 -0.45 1.55 -14.76
CA VAL A 312 0.71 2.43 -14.52
C VAL A 312 1.53 1.94 -13.33
N GLY A 313 0.87 1.63 -12.20
CA GLY A 313 1.56 1.12 -11.03
C GLY A 313 2.29 -0.21 -11.31
N LEU A 314 1.64 -1.16 -11.99
CA LEU A 314 2.27 -2.43 -12.35
C LEU A 314 3.48 -2.26 -13.29
N LEU A 315 3.40 -1.36 -14.27
CA LEU A 315 4.53 -1.05 -15.16
C LEU A 315 5.72 -0.46 -14.39
N VAL A 316 5.46 0.49 -13.47
CA VAL A 316 6.52 1.08 -12.63
C VAL A 316 7.11 0.05 -11.67
N ALA A 317 6.28 -0.82 -11.08
CA ALA A 317 6.76 -1.90 -10.23
C ALA A 317 7.67 -2.87 -11.01
N LEU A 318 7.32 -3.20 -12.25
CA LEU A 318 8.16 -3.98 -13.15
C LEU A 318 9.50 -3.29 -13.44
N VAL A 319 9.49 -1.97 -13.69
CA VAL A 319 10.71 -1.18 -13.87
C VAL A 319 11.62 -1.27 -12.64
N ALA A 320 11.06 -1.09 -11.43
CA ALA A 320 11.81 -1.18 -10.18
C ALA A 320 12.34 -2.61 -9.93
N ALA A 321 11.53 -3.64 -10.19
CA ALA A 321 11.93 -5.04 -10.04
C ALA A 321 13.08 -5.41 -10.98
N ARG A 322 13.00 -5.02 -12.26
CA ARG A 322 14.08 -5.25 -13.24
C ARG A 322 15.35 -4.49 -12.87
N PHE A 323 15.21 -3.27 -12.38
CA PHE A 323 16.35 -2.49 -11.88
C PHE A 323 17.07 -3.20 -10.74
N LEU A 324 16.32 -3.68 -9.73
CA LEU A 324 16.89 -4.41 -8.60
C LEU A 324 17.52 -5.74 -9.02
N ALA A 325 16.90 -6.47 -9.94
CA ALA A 325 17.43 -7.72 -10.48
C ALA A 325 18.74 -7.52 -11.28
N ALA A 326 18.83 -6.45 -12.07
CA ALA A 326 20.06 -6.09 -12.78
C ALA A 326 21.19 -5.76 -11.79
N ARG A 327 20.87 -5.03 -10.71
CA ARG A 327 21.85 -4.66 -9.68
C ARG A 327 22.32 -5.86 -8.87
N SER A 328 21.44 -6.82 -8.55
CA SER A 328 21.86 -8.06 -7.88
C SER A 328 22.77 -8.91 -8.77
N ALA A 329 22.50 -8.99 -10.07
CA ALA A 329 23.35 -9.72 -11.01
C ALA A 329 24.74 -9.06 -11.18
N GLY A 330 24.80 -7.72 -11.19
CA GLY A 330 26.05 -6.97 -11.24
C GLY A 330 26.93 -7.18 -10.00
N ALA A 331 26.32 -7.22 -8.81
CA ALA A 331 27.04 -7.45 -7.55
C ALA A 331 27.68 -8.85 -7.47
N VAL A 332 27.10 -9.85 -8.15
CA VAL A 332 27.68 -11.22 -8.23
C VAL A 332 28.88 -11.27 -9.17
N ARG A 333 28.89 -10.46 -10.24
CA ARG A 333 29.96 -10.46 -11.26
C ARG A 333 31.21 -9.68 -10.84
N HIS A 334 31.04 -8.67 -9.98
CA HIS A 334 32.14 -7.91 -9.39
C HIS A 334 31.93 -7.86 -7.88
N PRO A 335 32.29 -8.93 -7.13
CA PRO A 335 32.36 -8.82 -5.68
C PRO A 335 33.34 -7.67 -5.36
N ALA A 336 32.90 -6.72 -4.54
CA ALA A 336 33.79 -5.67 -4.06
C ALA A 336 35.02 -6.33 -3.38
N PRO A 337 36.24 -5.82 -3.60
CA PRO A 337 37.44 -6.34 -2.94
C PRO A 337 37.37 -6.20 -1.41
#